data_AF-A0A7Y6X7X6-F1
#
_entry.id   AF-A0A7Y6X7X6-F1
#
_cell.length_a   1.000
_cell.length_b   1.000
_cell.length_c   1.000
_cell.angle_alpha   90.00
_cell.angle_beta   90.00
_cell.angle_gamma   90.00
#
_symmetry.space_group_name_H-M   'P 1'
#
loop_
_entity.id
_entity.type
_entity.pdbx_description
1 polymer ?
#
loop_
_entity_poly.entity_id
_entity_poly.type
_entity_poly.pdbx_seq_one_letter_code
_entity_poly.pdbx_strand_id
1 'polypeptide(L)'
;MTSFLSTSRHPSIQSSLATRLGIVLLTLAITACGGTDDPAPMPVPSLTATTPVDSATSVPLNATLSASFDLAMEALTGTTFTLKQGTTGVTGTVATSADGKTATFSPSSSLTASSVYTATITTGAKSAEGTRLVAARSWSFTTGVAADTAPPQVSSTTPAAESAGVAINRKVTVSFNEAMDPLTFTSATFTVRQGDTQVPGTVVYGPGTTATFTPGSALASSAILTASVSTDVKDLNGNRLASAFTWSFTTGASAAMGPMPVSLGTAGNYAILAKSGVSTVPASSVTGDIGLGPAAASYLTGFSLVADATNIFASSPQLVGRAYAANYAVPTPSNLTTAVGNMEGAYTDAASRPTPDFLELGTGDIGGRTLAPGLYKWTSTVTLPTNVTISGGANDVWIFQTTGDLTVGAAQRITLSGGAQAKNIFWQVAGRTTMGAGSHFEGVLLCKTDVTLETGATMNGRILSQTQVALQKATVTEPPR
;
A
#
# COMPACT_ATOMS: atom_id res chain seq x y z
N MET A 1 -92.51 39.83 -16.68
CA MET A 1 -93.02 40.42 -17.93
C MET A 1 -92.42 41.81 -18.08
N THR A 2 -92.09 42.22 -19.32
CA THR A 2 -91.59 43.56 -19.76
C THR A 2 -90.27 44.03 -19.10
N SER A 3 -89.08 43.81 -19.66
CA SER A 3 -88.37 44.40 -20.82
C SER A 3 -87.77 45.81 -20.63
N PHE A 4 -86.47 45.90 -20.94
CA PHE A 4 -85.58 47.05 -21.26
C PHE A 4 -85.09 47.98 -20.14
N LEU A 5 -83.77 47.96 -19.87
CA LEU A 5 -82.82 49.06 -20.20
C LEU A 5 -81.39 48.84 -19.63
N SER A 6 -80.41 49.30 -20.42
CA SER A 6 -79.12 49.89 -20.01
C SER A 6 -77.98 49.01 -19.50
N THR A 7 -76.85 48.99 -20.22
CA THR A 7 -75.67 49.84 -19.89
C THR A 7 -74.51 49.62 -20.88
N SER A 8 -73.65 50.63 -20.91
CA SER A 8 -72.64 51.02 -21.89
C SER A 8 -71.40 50.13 -22.03
N ARG A 9 -70.75 50.17 -23.21
CA ARG A 9 -69.29 50.13 -23.36
C ARG A 9 -68.77 50.97 -24.54
N HIS A 10 -67.56 51.48 -24.30
CA HIS A 10 -66.65 52.32 -25.08
C HIS A 10 -66.37 51.90 -26.55
N PRO A 11 -65.80 52.81 -27.37
CA PRO A 11 -65.69 52.69 -28.82
C PRO A 11 -64.46 51.90 -29.31
N SER A 12 -64.75 51.06 -30.29
CA SER A 12 -64.11 50.87 -31.60
C SER A 12 -62.79 51.61 -31.93
N ILE A 13 -61.72 50.91 -32.32
CA ILE A 13 -61.35 50.33 -33.66
C ILE A 13 -60.28 51.20 -34.33
N GLN A 14 -59.17 50.57 -34.72
CA GLN A 14 -58.47 50.55 -36.03
C GLN A 14 -57.21 49.67 -35.77
N SER A 15 -56.77 48.70 -36.58
CA SER A 15 -57.07 48.30 -37.95
C SER A 15 -56.52 46.87 -38.19
N SER A 16 -57.27 46.06 -38.96
CA SER A 16 -56.88 45.09 -40.02
C SER A 16 -55.52 44.35 -39.94
N LEU A 17 -55.29 43.11 -40.36
CA LEU A 17 -56.04 41.98 -40.92
C LEU A 17 -54.94 40.95 -41.28
N ALA A 18 -54.94 39.74 -40.72
CA ALA A 18 -54.29 38.55 -41.33
C ALA A 18 -54.67 37.27 -40.57
N THR A 19 -55.80 36.71 -41.02
CA THR A 19 -56.11 35.29 -41.25
C THR A 19 -55.56 34.20 -40.31
N ARG A 20 -56.52 33.56 -39.63
CA ARG A 20 -56.42 32.39 -38.76
C ARG A 20 -56.36 31.07 -39.56
N LEU A 21 -55.60 30.11 -39.06
CA LEU A 21 -55.99 28.69 -39.09
C LEU A 21 -55.57 28.06 -37.75
N GLY A 22 -56.54 27.57 -36.98
CA GLY A 22 -56.35 27.05 -35.63
C GLY A 22 -55.97 25.57 -35.60
N ILE A 23 -55.09 25.21 -34.68
CA ILE A 23 -54.90 23.83 -34.20
C ILE A 23 -54.83 23.85 -32.66
N VAL A 24 -55.51 22.86 -32.11
CA VAL A 24 -55.77 22.52 -30.70
C VAL A 24 -54.51 22.57 -29.82
N LEU A 25 -54.56 23.35 -28.74
CA LEU A 25 -53.52 23.40 -27.72
C LEU A 25 -53.72 22.24 -26.73
N LEU A 26 -52.99 21.14 -26.94
CA LEU A 26 -52.86 20.05 -25.98
C LEU A 26 -51.92 20.50 -24.85
N THR A 27 -52.46 20.75 -23.66
CA THR A 27 -51.66 21.05 -22.46
C THR A 27 -50.92 19.80 -22.01
N LEU A 28 -49.67 19.63 -22.44
CA LEU A 28 -48.73 18.72 -21.78
C LEU A 28 -48.37 19.30 -20.41
N ALA A 29 -48.88 18.69 -19.34
CA ALA A 29 -48.31 18.86 -18.01
C ALA A 29 -46.94 18.19 -18.01
N ILE A 30 -45.87 18.97 -18.07
CA ILE A 30 -44.52 18.50 -17.78
C ILE A 30 -44.50 18.24 -16.26
N THR A 31 -44.60 16.98 -15.86
CA THR A 31 -44.24 16.56 -14.51
C THR A 31 -42.77 16.92 -14.31
N ALA A 32 -42.52 18.02 -13.61
CA ALA A 32 -41.22 18.32 -13.06
C ALA A 32 -40.91 17.27 -11.98
N CYS A 33 -40.30 16.17 -12.39
CA CYS A 33 -39.57 15.31 -11.47
C CYS A 33 -38.38 16.13 -10.95
N GLY A 34 -38.48 16.60 -9.71
CA GLY A 34 -37.36 17.12 -8.95
C GLY A 34 -36.36 16.01 -8.67
N GLY A 35 -35.43 15.80 -9.61
CA GLY A 35 -34.15 15.16 -9.33
C GLY A 35 -33.15 16.26 -9.03
N THR A 36 -32.76 16.40 -7.77
CA THR A 36 -31.53 17.13 -7.41
C THR A 36 -30.34 16.26 -7.81
N ASP A 37 -30.07 16.19 -9.11
CA ASP A 37 -28.74 15.83 -9.60
C ASP A 37 -27.87 17.08 -9.41
N ASP A 38 -27.63 17.45 -8.14
CA ASP A 38 -26.46 18.29 -7.84
C ASP A 38 -25.26 17.41 -8.18
N PRO A 39 -24.41 17.76 -9.16
CA PRO A 39 -23.22 16.97 -9.43
C PRO A 39 -22.46 16.86 -8.11
N ALA A 40 -22.14 15.62 -7.72
CA ALA A 40 -21.41 15.36 -6.49
C ALA A 40 -20.20 16.33 -6.39
N PRO A 41 -19.94 16.93 -5.23
CA PRO A 41 -18.90 17.94 -5.10
C PRO A 41 -17.59 17.39 -5.65
N MET A 42 -16.96 18.15 -6.55
CA MET A 42 -15.72 17.70 -7.19
C MET A 42 -14.67 17.41 -6.12
N PRO A 43 -13.91 16.30 -6.25
CA PRO A 43 -12.92 15.93 -5.27
C PRO A 43 -11.85 17.03 -5.15
N VAL A 44 -11.47 17.34 -3.92
CA VAL A 44 -10.49 18.38 -3.58
C VAL A 44 -9.11 17.75 -3.45
N PRO A 45 -8.07 18.29 -4.09
CA PRO A 45 -6.73 17.74 -3.95
C PRO A 45 -6.19 17.96 -2.53
N SER A 46 -5.42 17.01 -2.03
CA SER A 46 -4.70 17.09 -0.76
C SER A 46 -3.24 16.64 -0.92
N LEU A 47 -2.35 17.24 -0.11
CA LEU A 47 -0.93 16.90 -0.09
C LEU A 47 -0.71 15.69 0.83
N THR A 48 -0.19 14.60 0.29
CA THR A 48 -0.02 13.31 0.96
C THR A 48 1.39 13.08 1.48
N ALA A 49 2.41 13.62 0.82
CA ALA A 49 3.81 13.49 1.24
C ALA A 49 4.68 14.64 0.69
N THR A 50 5.78 14.94 1.38
CA THR A 50 6.83 15.85 0.90
C THR A 50 8.22 15.25 1.09
N THR A 51 9.14 15.59 0.19
CA THR A 51 10.58 15.38 0.38
C THR A 51 11.29 16.72 0.16
N PRO A 52 12.13 17.20 1.09
CA PRO A 52 12.28 16.70 2.45
C PRO A 52 10.96 16.70 3.23
N VAL A 53 10.85 15.83 4.24
CA VAL A 53 9.74 15.89 5.20
C VAL A 53 9.82 17.17 6.02
N ASP A 54 8.68 17.61 6.58
CA ASP A 54 8.66 18.82 7.40
C ASP A 54 9.62 18.70 8.60
N SER A 55 10.34 19.78 8.88
CA SER A 55 11.39 19.87 9.89
C SER A 55 12.59 18.93 9.69
N ALA A 56 12.81 18.40 8.48
CA ALA A 56 14.01 17.63 8.16
C ALA A 56 15.29 18.44 8.42
N THR A 57 16.32 17.78 8.92
CA THR A 57 17.66 18.38 9.14
C THR A 57 18.70 17.66 8.31
N SER A 58 19.87 18.29 8.13
CA SER A 58 20.98 17.74 7.34
C SER A 58 20.61 17.44 5.87
N VAL A 59 19.68 18.21 5.30
CA VAL A 59 19.28 18.05 3.90
C VAL A 59 20.46 18.40 2.97
N PRO A 60 20.79 17.57 1.97
CA PRO A 60 21.95 17.84 1.12
C PRO A 60 21.83 19.15 0.33
N LEU A 61 22.98 19.76 0.01
CA LEU A 61 23.00 21.06 -0.68
C LEU A 61 22.45 21.02 -2.11
N ASN A 62 22.42 19.85 -2.75
CA ASN A 62 21.83 19.61 -4.08
C ASN A 62 20.42 19.01 -4.03
N ALA A 63 19.72 19.11 -2.89
CA ALA A 63 18.38 18.53 -2.76
C ALA A 63 17.37 19.14 -3.73
N THR A 64 16.74 18.28 -4.53
CA THR A 64 15.46 18.58 -5.18
C THR A 64 14.32 18.28 -4.21
N LEU A 65 13.25 19.05 -4.30
CA LEU A 65 12.08 18.87 -3.45
C LEU A 65 10.99 18.14 -4.23
N SER A 66 10.17 17.36 -3.52
CA SER A 66 8.97 16.73 -4.08
C SER A 66 7.74 16.96 -3.20
N ALA A 67 6.58 17.04 -3.84
CA ALA A 67 5.26 17.16 -3.24
C ALA A 67 4.31 16.17 -3.92
N SER A 68 3.72 15.26 -3.16
CA SER A 68 2.79 14.22 -3.67
C SER A 68 1.35 14.53 -3.28
N PHE A 69 0.42 14.23 -4.18
CA PHE A 69 -1.00 14.52 -4.04
C PHE A 69 -1.85 13.24 -4.14
N ASP A 70 -3.05 13.27 -3.55
CA ASP A 70 -4.05 12.21 -3.68
C ASP A 70 -4.75 12.22 -5.05
N LEU A 71 -4.82 13.36 -5.72
CA LEU A 71 -5.40 13.57 -7.05
C LEU A 71 -4.31 13.96 -8.07
N ALA A 72 -4.59 13.70 -9.35
CA ALA A 72 -3.75 14.24 -10.43
C ALA A 72 -3.92 15.76 -10.46
N MET A 73 -2.82 16.49 -10.62
CA MET A 73 -2.76 17.94 -10.64
C MET A 73 -2.58 18.47 -12.06
N GLU A 74 -3.07 19.68 -12.33
CA GLU A 74 -2.54 20.48 -13.44
C GLU A 74 -1.02 20.66 -13.24
N ALA A 75 -0.26 20.87 -14.32
CA ALA A 75 1.19 21.04 -14.21
C ALA A 75 1.52 22.23 -13.27
N LEU A 76 2.23 21.96 -12.18
CA LEU A 76 2.66 23.01 -11.26
C LEU A 76 3.78 23.85 -11.88
N THR A 77 3.87 25.11 -11.48
CA THR A 77 4.87 26.07 -11.95
C THR A 77 5.60 26.70 -10.78
N GLY A 78 6.64 27.50 -11.05
CA GLY A 78 7.34 28.27 -10.01
C GLY A 78 6.47 29.31 -9.28
N THR A 79 5.21 29.51 -9.68
CA THR A 79 4.24 30.35 -8.96
C THR A 79 3.36 29.55 -7.98
N THR A 80 3.21 28.25 -8.22
CA THR A 80 2.38 27.36 -7.40
C THR A 80 3.22 26.45 -6.51
N PHE A 81 4.48 26.19 -6.87
CA PHE A 81 5.47 25.52 -6.04
C PHE A 81 6.69 26.44 -5.90
N THR A 82 6.83 27.05 -4.73
CA THR A 82 7.90 28.02 -4.44
C THR A 82 8.82 27.50 -3.34
N LEU A 83 10.09 27.91 -3.39
CA LEU A 83 11.07 27.70 -2.33
C LEU A 83 11.65 29.04 -1.89
N LYS A 84 11.78 29.26 -0.58
CA LYS A 84 12.35 30.48 0.00
C LYS A 84 13.37 30.19 1.09
N GLN A 85 14.40 31.05 1.18
CA GLN A 85 15.30 31.15 2.34
C GLN A 85 14.95 32.44 3.09
N GLY A 86 14.25 32.33 4.22
CA GLY A 86 13.62 33.49 4.85
C GLY A 86 12.64 34.17 3.89
N THR A 87 12.90 35.42 3.53
CA THR A 87 12.08 36.17 2.56
C THR A 87 12.55 36.06 1.12
N THR A 88 13.77 35.54 0.89
CA THR A 88 14.41 35.46 -0.43
C THR A 88 13.91 34.24 -1.20
N GLY A 89 13.42 34.44 -2.42
CA GLY A 89 13.04 33.35 -3.32
C GLY A 89 14.25 32.59 -3.86
N VAL A 90 14.18 31.27 -3.84
CA VAL A 90 15.13 30.39 -4.54
C VAL A 90 14.61 30.16 -5.95
N THR A 91 15.46 30.35 -6.95
CA THR A 91 15.09 30.06 -8.34
C THR A 91 15.26 28.57 -8.61
N GLY A 92 14.41 28.04 -9.48
CA GLY A 92 14.40 26.62 -9.82
C GLY A 92 13.38 26.31 -10.89
N THR A 93 13.36 25.06 -11.30
CA THR A 93 12.38 24.54 -12.26
C THR A 93 11.38 23.65 -11.54
N VAL A 94 10.14 23.66 -12.02
CA VAL A 94 9.06 22.80 -11.51
C VAL A 94 8.63 21.88 -12.62
N ALA A 95 8.48 20.60 -12.28
CA ALA A 95 7.97 19.59 -13.18
C ALA A 95 6.98 18.69 -12.45
N THR A 96 6.12 18.03 -13.21
CA THR A 96 5.08 17.14 -12.68
C THR A 96 5.24 15.77 -13.33
N SER A 97 5.09 14.70 -12.55
CA SER A 97 5.14 13.31 -12.99
C SER A 97 4.09 13.02 -14.06
N ALA A 98 4.30 11.95 -14.83
CA ALA A 98 3.41 11.56 -15.93
C ALA A 98 1.96 11.25 -15.48
N ASP A 99 1.77 10.83 -14.23
CA ASP A 99 0.44 10.60 -13.64
C ASP A 99 -0.19 11.84 -12.99
N GLY A 100 0.50 12.99 -13.03
CA GLY A 100 0.04 14.25 -12.46
C GLY A 100 0.11 14.32 -10.92
N LYS A 101 0.53 13.27 -10.22
CA LYS A 101 0.38 13.15 -8.75
C LYS A 101 1.59 13.61 -7.96
N THR A 102 2.75 13.83 -8.59
CA THR A 102 3.97 14.28 -7.91
C THR A 102 4.55 15.48 -8.64
N ALA A 103 4.76 16.58 -7.93
CA ALA A 103 5.49 17.74 -8.42
C ALA A 103 6.90 17.79 -7.82
N THR A 104 7.90 18.13 -8.62
CA THR A 104 9.29 18.29 -8.21
C THR A 104 9.74 19.74 -8.40
N PHE A 105 10.48 20.29 -7.44
CA PHE A 105 11.14 21.60 -7.55
C PHE A 105 12.65 21.38 -7.51
N SER A 106 13.34 21.68 -8.61
CA SER A 106 14.80 21.57 -8.73
C SER A 106 15.44 22.95 -8.64
N PRO A 107 16.12 23.30 -7.54
CA PRO A 107 16.86 24.55 -7.42
C PRO A 107 17.87 24.70 -8.57
N SER A 108 18.02 25.92 -9.09
CA SER A 108 18.95 26.22 -10.19
C SER A 108 20.42 26.24 -9.76
N SER A 109 20.66 26.37 -8.45
CA SER A 109 21.96 26.35 -7.80
C SER A 109 21.89 25.55 -6.50
N SER A 110 23.04 25.05 -6.03
CA SER A 110 23.12 24.44 -4.71
C SER A 110 22.60 25.39 -3.63
N LEU A 111 21.86 24.82 -2.68
CA LEU A 111 21.38 25.50 -1.49
C LEU A 111 22.55 25.87 -0.58
N THR A 112 22.36 26.91 0.22
CA THR A 112 23.34 27.38 1.20
C THR A 112 23.40 26.39 2.36
N ALA A 113 24.60 26.13 2.89
CA ALA A 113 24.78 25.23 4.04
C ALA A 113 24.14 25.77 5.33
N SER A 114 23.75 24.86 6.21
CA SER A 114 23.22 25.15 7.56
C SER A 114 22.10 26.20 7.57
N SER A 115 21.23 26.17 6.57
CA SER A 115 20.24 27.20 6.31
C SER A 115 18.83 26.62 6.29
N VAL A 116 17.88 27.38 6.82
CA VAL A 116 16.46 27.01 6.82
C VAL A 116 15.81 27.47 5.52
N TYR A 117 15.12 26.55 4.87
CA TYR A 117 14.31 26.81 3.68
C TYR A 117 12.85 26.44 3.96
N THR A 118 11.94 27.20 3.37
CA THR A 118 10.50 26.93 3.40
C THR A 118 9.99 26.76 1.98
N ALA A 119 9.40 25.60 1.73
CA ALA A 119 8.72 25.29 0.49
C ALA A 119 7.21 25.52 0.66
N THR A 120 6.53 25.92 -0.41
CA THR A 120 5.09 26.20 -0.38
C THR A 120 4.42 25.74 -1.67
N ILE A 121 3.35 24.96 -1.52
CA ILE A 121 2.32 24.78 -2.54
C ILE A 121 1.22 25.81 -2.28
N THR A 122 0.97 26.71 -3.24
CA THR A 122 -0.01 27.79 -3.09
C THR A 122 -1.43 27.30 -3.39
N THR A 123 -2.45 28.09 -3.01
CA THR A 123 -3.86 27.87 -3.41
C THR A 123 -4.11 28.10 -4.92
N GLY A 124 -3.08 28.48 -5.67
CA GLY A 124 -3.07 28.50 -7.11
C GLY A 124 -3.03 27.10 -7.74
N ALA A 125 -2.52 26.09 -7.01
CA ALA A 125 -2.47 24.71 -7.48
C ALA A 125 -3.88 24.11 -7.60
N LYS A 126 -4.11 23.35 -8.66
CA LYS A 126 -5.40 22.72 -8.98
C LYS A 126 -5.24 21.25 -9.34
N SER A 127 -6.27 20.46 -9.07
CA SER A 127 -6.40 19.13 -9.68
C SER A 127 -6.53 19.25 -11.20
N ALA A 128 -6.31 18.16 -11.92
CA ALA A 128 -6.48 18.10 -13.38
C ALA A 128 -7.92 18.45 -13.82
N GLU A 129 -8.90 18.28 -12.92
CA GLU A 129 -10.31 18.64 -13.08
C GLU A 129 -10.61 20.10 -12.70
N GLY A 130 -9.60 20.88 -12.30
CA GLY A 130 -9.69 22.31 -12.05
C GLY A 130 -10.03 22.70 -10.61
N THR A 131 -10.18 21.75 -9.69
CA THR A 131 -10.46 22.04 -8.27
C THR A 131 -9.22 22.56 -7.56
N ARG A 132 -9.31 23.72 -6.91
CA ARG A 132 -8.18 24.34 -6.19
C ARG A 132 -7.88 23.65 -4.88
N LEU A 133 -6.62 23.71 -4.46
CA LEU A 133 -6.21 23.40 -3.10
C LEU A 133 -6.88 24.37 -2.11
N VAL A 134 -7.51 23.84 -1.06
CA VAL A 134 -8.30 24.64 -0.09
C VAL A 134 -7.43 25.63 0.69
N ALA A 135 -6.21 25.23 1.05
CA ALA A 135 -5.27 26.06 1.77
C ALA A 135 -3.85 25.83 1.25
N ALA A 136 -3.01 26.87 1.27
CA ALA A 136 -1.61 26.73 0.95
C ALA A 136 -0.95 25.76 1.94
N ARG A 137 -0.02 24.94 1.46
CA ARG A 137 0.70 23.96 2.25
C ARG A 137 2.17 24.34 2.24
N SER A 138 2.73 24.54 3.43
CA SER A 138 4.14 24.86 3.60
C SER A 138 4.81 23.85 4.51
N TRP A 139 6.08 23.57 4.24
CA TRP A 139 6.96 22.78 5.08
C TRP A 139 8.34 23.41 5.06
N SER A 140 9.12 23.18 6.12
CA SER A 140 10.47 23.71 6.22
C SER A 140 11.50 22.60 6.43
N PHE A 141 12.73 22.87 6.06
CA PHE A 141 13.86 21.98 6.30
C PHE A 141 15.15 22.77 6.48
N THR A 142 16.14 22.15 7.12
CA THR A 142 17.46 22.71 7.36
C THR A 142 18.50 21.94 6.55
N THR A 143 19.25 22.65 5.72
CA THR A 143 20.35 22.06 4.95
C THR A 143 21.51 21.64 5.86
N GLY A 144 22.23 20.60 5.44
CA GLY A 144 23.49 20.17 6.03
C GLY A 144 24.66 21.00 5.50
N VAL A 145 25.82 20.35 5.39
CA VAL A 145 27.08 20.99 4.96
C VAL A 145 27.63 20.45 3.64
N ALA A 146 27.07 19.37 3.11
CA ALA A 146 27.57 18.68 1.93
C ALA A 146 26.46 18.35 0.94
N ALA A 147 26.84 18.23 -0.33
CA ALA A 147 25.99 17.67 -1.37
C ALA A 147 25.94 16.14 -1.23
N ASP A 148 24.83 15.56 -1.68
CA ASP A 148 24.72 14.13 -1.84
C ASP A 148 25.41 13.69 -3.13
N THR A 149 26.23 12.67 -3.02
CA THR A 149 26.99 12.08 -4.13
C THR A 149 26.87 10.55 -4.16
N ALA A 150 26.09 9.97 -3.23
CA ALA A 150 25.88 8.54 -3.18
C ALA A 150 24.92 8.13 -4.31
N PRO A 151 25.25 7.11 -5.13
CA PRO A 151 24.32 6.62 -6.12
C PRO A 151 23.18 5.84 -5.46
N PRO A 152 21.96 5.91 -6.00
CA PRO A 152 20.85 5.11 -5.51
C PRO A 152 21.11 3.61 -5.72
N GLN A 153 20.51 2.79 -4.86
CA GLN A 153 20.62 1.33 -4.88
C GLN A 153 19.23 0.69 -4.90
N VAL A 154 19.08 -0.36 -5.71
CA VAL A 154 17.87 -1.19 -5.71
C VAL A 154 17.81 -1.96 -4.39
N SER A 155 16.73 -1.78 -3.65
CA SER A 155 16.47 -2.45 -2.37
C SER A 155 15.64 -3.72 -2.54
N SER A 156 14.72 -3.77 -3.51
CA SER A 156 13.92 -4.96 -3.80
C SER A 156 13.23 -4.89 -5.17
N THR A 157 12.78 -6.05 -5.68
CA THR A 157 11.96 -6.16 -6.89
C THR A 157 10.77 -7.06 -6.65
N THR A 158 9.68 -6.80 -7.38
CA THR A 158 8.53 -7.70 -7.47
C THR A 158 8.10 -7.81 -8.93
N PRO A 159 8.08 -9.00 -9.54
CA PRO A 159 8.51 -10.27 -8.98
C PRO A 159 9.99 -10.26 -8.61
N ALA A 160 10.33 -11.06 -7.59
CA ALA A 160 11.72 -11.24 -7.19
C ALA A 160 12.52 -11.89 -8.33
N ALA A 161 13.83 -11.65 -8.35
CA ALA A 161 14.74 -12.29 -9.31
C ALA A 161 14.58 -13.81 -9.28
N GLU A 162 14.53 -14.42 -10.47
CA GLU A 162 14.42 -15.86 -10.71
C GLU A 162 13.12 -16.50 -10.20
N SER A 163 12.14 -15.69 -9.78
CA SER A 163 10.83 -16.22 -9.38
C SER A 163 10.15 -16.93 -10.53
N ALA A 164 9.46 -18.03 -10.23
CA ALA A 164 8.72 -18.84 -11.18
C ALA A 164 7.23 -18.83 -10.90
N GLY A 165 6.44 -19.11 -11.94
CA GLY A 165 4.99 -19.21 -11.83
C GLY A 165 4.29 -17.86 -11.60
N VAL A 166 4.92 -16.71 -11.86
CA VAL A 166 4.32 -15.38 -11.65
C VAL A 166 3.02 -15.24 -12.44
N ALA A 167 1.93 -14.86 -11.77
CA ALA A 167 0.66 -14.69 -12.47
C ALA A 167 0.72 -13.64 -13.60
N ILE A 168 0.05 -13.92 -14.72
CA ILE A 168 0.16 -13.11 -15.94
C ILE A 168 -0.43 -11.69 -15.82
N ASN A 169 -1.23 -11.42 -14.78
CA ASN A 169 -1.84 -10.12 -14.51
C ASN A 169 -1.09 -9.33 -13.41
N ARG A 170 0.19 -9.62 -13.16
CA ARG A 170 1.00 -8.89 -12.17
C ARG A 170 1.71 -7.69 -12.80
N LYS A 171 1.83 -6.62 -12.02
CA LYS A 171 2.73 -5.50 -12.29
C LYS A 171 4.16 -5.89 -11.94
N VAL A 172 5.13 -5.16 -12.50
CA VAL A 172 6.54 -5.31 -12.17
C VAL A 172 6.99 -4.05 -11.43
N THR A 173 7.56 -4.19 -10.24
CA THR A 173 8.03 -3.08 -9.41
C THR A 173 9.50 -3.24 -9.03
N VAL A 174 10.11 -2.10 -8.77
CA VAL A 174 11.47 -1.97 -8.25
C VAL A 174 11.47 -0.88 -7.20
N SER A 175 12.03 -1.18 -6.03
CA SER A 175 12.17 -0.23 -4.93
C SER A 175 13.63 0.12 -4.72
N PHE A 176 13.88 1.35 -4.28
CA PHE A 176 15.20 1.90 -4.01
C PHE A 176 15.41 2.16 -2.51
N ASN A 177 16.66 2.35 -2.10
CA ASN A 177 17.05 2.76 -0.75
C ASN A 177 16.73 4.23 -0.45
N GLU A 178 16.41 5.02 -1.46
CA GLU A 178 16.16 6.45 -1.38
C GLU A 178 15.12 6.92 -2.39
N ALA A 179 14.69 8.18 -2.28
CA ALA A 179 13.69 8.77 -3.16
C ALA A 179 14.32 9.14 -4.50
N MET A 180 13.70 8.66 -5.58
CA MET A 180 14.16 8.89 -6.95
C MET A 180 13.45 10.05 -7.64
N ASP A 181 14.07 10.60 -8.69
CA ASP A 181 13.42 11.58 -9.59
C ASP A 181 12.39 10.86 -10.47
N PRO A 182 11.07 11.12 -10.26
CA PRO A 182 10.00 10.47 -11.00
C PRO A 182 10.09 10.68 -12.52
N LEU A 183 10.68 11.78 -12.98
CA LEU A 183 10.77 12.14 -14.39
C LEU A 183 11.76 11.27 -15.16
N THR A 184 12.71 10.65 -14.44
CA THR A 184 13.69 9.75 -15.06
C THR A 184 13.14 8.35 -15.29
N PHE A 185 11.95 8.04 -14.77
CA PHE A 185 11.26 6.76 -14.98
C PHE A 185 10.31 6.85 -16.18
N THR A 186 10.73 6.24 -17.28
CA THR A 186 9.98 6.18 -18.54
C THR A 186 9.98 4.76 -19.07
N SER A 187 9.20 4.50 -20.13
CA SER A 187 9.23 3.21 -20.85
C SER A 187 10.56 2.90 -21.56
N ALA A 188 11.52 3.84 -21.56
CA ALA A 188 12.88 3.61 -22.05
C ALA A 188 13.87 3.25 -20.93
N THR A 189 13.65 3.76 -19.71
CA THR A 189 14.58 3.57 -18.58
C THR A 189 14.16 2.44 -17.64
N PHE A 190 12.87 2.09 -17.58
CA PHE A 190 12.38 0.87 -16.94
C PHE A 190 11.62 0.03 -17.98
N THR A 191 12.22 -1.10 -18.38
CA THR A 191 11.68 -1.96 -19.43
C THR A 191 11.42 -3.37 -18.90
N VAL A 192 10.45 -4.05 -19.53
CA VAL A 192 10.24 -5.50 -19.39
C VAL A 192 10.26 -6.09 -20.80
N ARG A 193 11.02 -7.16 -21.01
CA ARG A 193 11.22 -7.81 -22.32
C ARG A 193 10.99 -9.30 -22.26
N GLN A 194 10.49 -9.87 -23.34
CA GLN A 194 10.48 -11.30 -23.62
C GLN A 194 11.49 -11.58 -24.73
N GLY A 195 12.66 -12.12 -24.37
CA GLY A 195 13.82 -12.12 -25.28
C GLY A 195 14.14 -10.68 -25.70
N ASP A 196 14.21 -10.42 -27.01
CA ASP A 196 14.46 -9.08 -27.55
C ASP A 196 13.20 -8.21 -27.67
N THR A 197 12.00 -8.77 -27.48
CA THR A 197 10.74 -8.04 -27.66
C THR A 197 10.36 -7.29 -26.40
N GLN A 198 10.17 -5.97 -26.49
CA GLN A 198 9.69 -5.19 -25.36
C GLN A 198 8.20 -5.41 -25.13
N VAL A 199 7.83 -5.70 -23.88
CA VAL A 199 6.44 -5.78 -23.44
C VAL A 199 5.88 -4.35 -23.38
N PRO A 200 4.76 -4.04 -24.06
CA PRO A 200 4.11 -2.75 -23.94
C PRO A 200 3.58 -2.53 -22.52
N GLY A 201 3.81 -1.34 -21.97
CA GLY A 201 3.33 -0.97 -20.66
C GLY A 201 3.67 0.47 -20.31
N THR A 202 3.13 0.93 -19.18
CA THR A 202 3.38 2.25 -18.63
C THR A 202 4.30 2.15 -17.42
N VAL A 203 5.14 3.15 -17.23
CA VAL A 203 6.01 3.26 -16.05
C VAL A 203 5.55 4.45 -15.24
N VAL A 204 5.35 4.22 -13.95
CA VAL A 204 5.01 5.26 -12.97
C VAL A 204 5.91 5.09 -11.76
N TYR A 205 6.56 6.17 -11.35
CA TYR A 205 7.21 6.25 -10.05
C TYR A 205 6.22 6.87 -9.06
N GLY A 206 5.78 6.08 -8.08
CA GLY A 206 4.77 6.48 -7.11
C GLY A 206 5.37 7.21 -5.89
N PRO A 207 4.53 7.64 -4.93
CA PRO A 207 5.04 8.19 -3.67
C PRO A 207 5.92 7.17 -2.93
N GLY A 208 7.00 7.63 -2.31
CA GLY A 208 7.99 6.79 -1.64
C GLY A 208 9.19 6.46 -2.53
N THR A 209 9.64 5.20 -2.51
CA THR A 209 10.88 4.74 -3.17
C THR A 209 10.65 3.72 -4.30
N THR A 210 9.45 3.63 -4.88
CA THR A 210 9.07 2.52 -5.77
C THR A 210 8.61 2.97 -7.16
N ALA A 211 9.24 2.40 -8.19
CA ALA A 211 8.79 2.47 -9.58
C ALA A 211 7.97 1.23 -9.95
N THR A 212 6.93 1.44 -10.76
CA THR A 212 5.99 0.39 -11.20
C THR A 212 5.85 0.41 -12.71
N PHE A 213 6.17 -0.70 -13.35
CA PHE A 213 5.79 -1.02 -14.71
C PHE A 213 4.43 -1.76 -14.70
N THR A 214 3.44 -1.17 -15.36
CA THR A 214 2.12 -1.78 -15.57
C THR A 214 2.03 -2.28 -17.02
N PRO A 215 2.01 -3.61 -17.24
CA PRO A 215 1.78 -4.16 -18.57
C PRO A 215 0.47 -3.67 -19.17
N GLY A 216 0.47 -3.32 -20.46
CA GLY A 216 -0.74 -2.88 -21.16
C GLY A 216 -1.74 -4.01 -21.45
N SER A 217 -1.29 -5.25 -21.33
CA SER A 217 -2.11 -6.47 -21.44
C SER A 217 -1.52 -7.54 -20.52
N ALA A 218 -2.22 -8.66 -20.34
CA ALA A 218 -1.67 -9.79 -19.58
C ALA A 218 -0.32 -10.22 -20.16
N LEU A 219 0.65 -10.44 -19.28
CA LEU A 219 1.96 -10.96 -19.64
C LEU A 219 1.83 -12.30 -20.36
N ALA A 220 2.78 -12.63 -21.24
CA ALA A 220 2.80 -13.93 -21.90
C ALA A 220 2.83 -15.06 -20.84
N SER A 221 2.11 -16.15 -21.08
CA SER A 221 2.06 -17.30 -20.16
C SER A 221 3.29 -18.19 -20.32
N SER A 222 3.73 -18.81 -19.22
CA SER A 222 4.90 -19.73 -19.19
C SER A 222 6.15 -19.16 -19.87
N ALA A 223 6.39 -17.85 -19.72
CA ALA A 223 7.42 -17.10 -20.42
C ALA A 223 8.45 -16.54 -19.44
N ILE A 224 9.73 -16.58 -19.85
CA ILE A 224 10.80 -15.87 -19.15
C ILE A 224 10.76 -14.41 -19.60
N LEU A 225 10.61 -13.50 -18.64
CA LEU A 225 10.64 -12.06 -18.85
C LEU A 225 11.85 -11.47 -18.12
N THR A 226 12.51 -10.52 -18.77
CA THR A 226 13.64 -9.77 -18.23
C THR A 226 13.23 -8.32 -18.01
N ALA A 227 13.28 -7.87 -16.76
CA ALA A 227 13.11 -6.48 -16.41
C ALA A 227 14.47 -5.78 -16.26
N SER A 228 14.53 -4.50 -16.62
CA SER A 228 15.76 -3.71 -16.60
C SER A 228 15.48 -2.26 -16.20
N VAL A 229 16.29 -1.74 -15.28
CA VAL A 229 16.39 -0.31 -14.97
C VAL A 229 17.74 0.19 -15.46
N SER A 230 17.76 1.21 -16.32
CA SER A 230 19.00 1.75 -16.90
C SER A 230 19.74 2.68 -15.93
N THR A 231 20.99 3.01 -16.25
CA THR A 231 21.80 3.99 -15.51
C THR A 231 21.33 5.45 -15.70
N ASP A 232 20.30 5.69 -16.51
CA ASP A 232 19.74 7.02 -16.74
C ASP A 232 18.72 7.46 -15.67
N VAL A 233 18.24 6.52 -14.85
CA VAL A 233 17.45 6.87 -13.67
C VAL A 233 18.33 7.58 -12.64
N LYS A 234 17.77 8.58 -11.97
CA LYS A 234 18.49 9.39 -10.98
C LYS A 234 17.71 9.48 -9.68
N ASP A 235 18.43 9.67 -8.59
CA ASP A 235 17.84 10.14 -7.35
C ASP A 235 17.36 11.61 -7.48
N LEU A 236 16.66 12.13 -6.46
CA LEU A 236 16.27 13.55 -6.41
C LEU A 236 17.48 14.50 -6.39
N ASN A 237 18.66 14.04 -5.99
CA ASN A 237 19.88 14.82 -5.87
C ASN A 237 20.73 14.81 -7.15
N GLY A 238 20.27 14.13 -8.20
CA GLY A 238 20.88 14.03 -9.51
C GLY A 238 21.91 12.90 -9.67
N ASN A 239 22.13 12.06 -8.66
CA ASN A 239 23.04 10.92 -8.78
C ASN A 239 22.38 9.80 -9.60
N ARG A 240 23.13 9.26 -10.55
CA ARG A 240 22.68 8.19 -11.43
C ARG A 240 22.80 6.84 -10.73
N LEU A 241 21.91 5.90 -11.07
CA LEU A 241 22.10 4.50 -10.72
C LEU A 241 23.46 4.02 -11.25
N ALA A 242 24.29 3.47 -10.36
CA ALA A 242 25.70 3.18 -10.65
C ALA A 242 25.91 2.18 -11.79
N SER A 243 25.00 1.22 -11.93
CA SER A 243 25.00 0.21 -12.99
C SER A 243 23.57 -0.17 -13.34
N ALA A 244 23.30 -0.50 -14.61
CA ALA A 244 21.98 -0.97 -15.00
C ALA A 244 21.61 -2.21 -14.19
N PHE A 245 20.41 -2.21 -13.61
CA PHE A 245 19.93 -3.32 -12.79
C PHE A 245 19.00 -4.19 -13.63
N THR A 246 19.35 -5.46 -13.81
CA THR A 246 18.56 -6.41 -14.60
C THR A 246 18.20 -7.63 -13.77
N TRP A 247 16.99 -8.13 -13.94
CA TRP A 247 16.54 -9.37 -13.32
C TRP A 247 15.53 -10.07 -14.22
N SER A 248 15.41 -11.38 -14.07
CA SER A 248 14.43 -12.18 -14.80
C SER A 248 13.42 -12.82 -13.86
N PHE A 249 12.26 -13.17 -14.39
CA PHE A 249 11.24 -13.97 -13.73
C PHE A 249 10.46 -14.77 -14.77
N THR A 250 9.84 -15.88 -14.36
CA THR A 250 9.05 -16.75 -15.23
C THR A 250 7.58 -16.65 -14.87
N THR A 251 6.74 -16.31 -15.85
CA THR A 251 5.28 -16.27 -15.68
C THR A 251 4.69 -17.69 -15.61
N GLY A 252 3.57 -17.83 -14.92
CA GLY A 252 2.76 -19.04 -14.91
C GLY A 252 1.78 -19.11 -16.07
N ALA A 253 0.85 -20.06 -15.99
CA ALA A 253 -0.16 -20.27 -17.03
C ALA A 253 -1.39 -19.34 -16.91
N SER A 254 -1.65 -18.81 -15.72
CA SER A 254 -2.94 -18.20 -15.38
C SER A 254 -2.79 -16.84 -14.70
N ALA A 255 -3.85 -16.03 -14.82
CA ALA A 255 -4.03 -14.85 -13.99
C ALA A 255 -4.34 -15.30 -12.56
N ALA A 256 -3.89 -14.53 -11.59
CA ALA A 256 -4.24 -14.77 -10.21
C ALA A 256 -5.49 -13.98 -9.83
N MET A 257 -6.34 -14.64 -9.07
CA MET A 257 -7.58 -14.13 -8.49
C MET A 257 -7.32 -13.52 -7.11
N GLY A 258 -8.29 -12.72 -6.66
CA GLY A 258 -8.20 -11.98 -5.41
C GLY A 258 -7.35 -10.70 -5.50
N PRO A 259 -7.16 -10.01 -4.37
CA PRO A 259 -6.44 -8.75 -4.31
C PRO A 259 -4.94 -8.91 -4.56
N MET A 260 -4.20 -7.80 -4.71
CA MET A 260 -2.73 -7.85 -4.69
C MET A 260 -2.24 -8.38 -3.32
N PRO A 261 -1.16 -9.18 -3.26
CA PRO A 261 -0.57 -9.62 -2.01
C PRO A 261 -0.20 -8.46 -1.08
N VAL A 262 -0.16 -8.71 0.22
CA VAL A 262 0.32 -7.73 1.22
C VAL A 262 1.85 -7.81 1.27
N SER A 263 2.54 -6.68 1.08
CA SER A 263 4.00 -6.65 1.18
C SER A 263 4.43 -6.63 2.64
N LEU A 264 5.24 -7.63 3.04
CA LEU A 264 5.73 -7.74 4.42
C LEU A 264 7.07 -7.02 4.63
N GLY A 265 7.73 -6.56 3.57
CA GLY A 265 9.10 -6.04 3.64
C GLY A 265 10.03 -6.96 4.45
N THR A 266 10.86 -6.39 5.31
CA THR A 266 11.77 -7.15 6.19
C THR A 266 11.06 -7.90 7.31
N ALA A 267 9.78 -7.64 7.60
CA ALA A 267 9.00 -8.47 8.52
C ALA A 267 8.80 -9.90 7.98
N GLY A 268 8.80 -10.04 6.65
CA GLY A 268 8.74 -11.33 5.96
C GLY A 268 9.97 -12.23 6.17
N ASN A 269 11.01 -11.77 6.88
CA ASN A 269 12.15 -12.60 7.25
C ASN A 269 11.93 -13.42 8.53
N TYR A 270 10.86 -13.16 9.29
CA TYR A 270 10.62 -13.76 10.61
C TYR A 270 9.43 -14.71 10.58
N ALA A 271 9.58 -15.90 11.18
CA ALA A 271 8.44 -16.78 11.48
C ALA A 271 7.56 -16.16 12.57
N ILE A 272 8.18 -15.50 13.55
CA ILE A 272 7.49 -14.76 14.62
C ILE A 272 8.15 -13.39 14.78
N LEU A 273 7.37 -12.31 14.67
CA LEU A 273 7.81 -10.96 15.00
C LEU A 273 6.81 -10.35 16.00
N ALA A 274 7.30 -9.87 17.13
CA ALA A 274 6.48 -9.31 18.20
C ALA A 274 7.08 -8.01 18.78
N LYS A 275 6.27 -7.22 19.49
CA LYS A 275 6.73 -5.96 20.10
C LYS A 275 6.98 -6.03 21.60
N SER A 276 6.16 -6.77 22.34
CA SER A 276 6.16 -6.78 23.81
C SER A 276 6.56 -8.11 24.45
N GLY A 277 6.55 -9.22 23.71
CA GLY A 277 7.12 -10.47 24.20
C GLY A 277 6.83 -11.68 23.32
N VAL A 278 7.65 -12.72 23.45
CA VAL A 278 7.37 -14.05 22.91
C VAL A 278 7.65 -15.07 24.01
N SER A 279 6.65 -15.85 24.39
CA SER A 279 6.80 -16.88 25.43
C SER A 279 6.53 -18.27 24.88
N THR A 280 7.16 -19.26 25.47
CA THR A 280 6.83 -20.67 25.23
C THR A 280 6.71 -21.44 26.54
N VAL A 281 5.72 -22.33 26.60
CA VAL A 281 5.69 -23.49 27.50
C VAL A 281 6.32 -24.67 26.73
N PRO A 282 7.56 -25.07 27.05
CA PRO A 282 8.32 -26.01 26.21
C PRO A 282 7.75 -27.44 26.13
N ALA A 283 8.08 -28.19 25.09
CA ALA A 283 8.89 -27.79 23.94
C ALA A 283 7.99 -27.38 22.75
N SER A 284 8.11 -26.13 22.32
CA SER A 284 7.64 -25.71 20.99
C SER A 284 8.70 -26.01 19.93
N SER A 285 8.31 -25.99 18.66
CA SER A 285 9.21 -26.06 17.51
C SER A 285 8.92 -24.91 16.56
N VAL A 286 9.89 -24.03 16.33
CA VAL A 286 9.77 -22.92 15.39
C VAL A 286 10.81 -23.08 14.29
N THR A 287 10.36 -23.16 13.04
CA THR A 287 11.22 -23.13 11.85
C THR A 287 11.17 -21.74 11.24
N GLY A 288 12.31 -21.05 11.23
CA GLY A 288 12.47 -19.64 10.88
C GLY A 288 12.85 -18.78 12.08
N ASP A 289 13.16 -17.50 11.81
CA ASP A 289 13.68 -16.57 12.82
C ASP A 289 12.58 -15.98 13.71
N ILE A 290 12.93 -15.68 14.97
CA ILE A 290 12.10 -14.91 15.91
C ILE A 290 12.71 -13.51 16.08
N GLY A 291 11.89 -12.47 15.95
CA GLY A 291 12.25 -11.08 16.21
C GLY A 291 11.41 -10.49 17.34
N LEU A 292 12.05 -9.73 18.24
CA LEU A 292 11.39 -8.99 19.30
C LEU A 292 11.93 -7.56 19.40
N GLY A 293 11.08 -6.57 19.13
CA GLY A 293 11.44 -5.17 19.29
C GLY A 293 10.21 -4.25 19.39
N PRO A 294 10.21 -3.23 20.27
CA PRO A 294 11.37 -2.70 20.99
C PRO A 294 11.70 -3.39 22.32
N ALA A 295 10.95 -4.42 22.74
CA ALA A 295 11.25 -5.15 23.97
C ALA A 295 12.62 -5.87 23.92
N ALA A 296 13.25 -5.99 25.08
CA ALA A 296 14.53 -6.67 25.25
C ALA A 296 14.39 -8.21 25.26
N ALA A 297 15.51 -8.91 25.08
CA ALA A 297 15.59 -10.37 25.06
C ALA A 297 15.03 -11.05 26.33
N SER A 298 14.98 -10.34 27.46
CA SER A 298 14.35 -10.85 28.70
C SER A 298 12.87 -11.20 28.56
N TYR A 299 12.20 -10.68 27.51
CA TYR A 299 10.81 -10.98 27.17
C TYR A 299 10.68 -12.12 26.13
N LEU A 300 11.78 -12.76 25.75
CA LEU A 300 11.80 -14.05 25.05
C LEU A 300 11.91 -15.19 26.08
N THR A 301 10.77 -15.61 26.62
CA THR A 301 10.73 -16.50 27.81
C THR A 301 10.46 -17.96 27.46
N GLY A 302 11.08 -18.89 28.20
CA GLY A 302 10.89 -20.34 28.02
C GLY A 302 11.72 -20.98 26.89
N PHE A 303 12.44 -20.19 26.08
CA PHE A 303 13.22 -20.72 24.95
C PHE A 303 14.58 -21.33 25.33
N SER A 304 15.08 -21.11 26.56
CA SER A 304 16.46 -21.49 26.93
C SER A 304 17.49 -20.91 25.96
N LEU A 305 17.41 -19.59 25.73
CA LEU A 305 18.25 -18.89 24.76
C LEU A 305 19.72 -18.91 25.16
N VAL A 306 20.59 -19.14 24.17
CA VAL A 306 22.04 -19.00 24.28
C VAL A 306 22.48 -17.94 23.27
N ALA A 307 22.93 -16.79 23.78
CA ALA A 307 23.47 -15.73 22.93
C ALA A 307 24.71 -16.23 22.17
N ASP A 308 24.83 -15.84 20.90
CA ASP A 308 26.03 -16.06 20.11
C ASP A 308 27.21 -15.22 20.64
N ALA A 309 28.44 -15.61 20.31
CA ALA A 309 29.65 -14.90 20.72
C ALA A 309 29.68 -13.42 20.31
N THR A 310 29.02 -13.06 19.21
CA THR A 310 28.89 -11.68 18.74
C THR A 310 27.80 -10.89 19.46
N ASN A 311 26.93 -11.57 20.21
CA ASN A 311 25.72 -11.02 20.82
C ASN A 311 24.77 -10.32 19.82
N ILE A 312 24.85 -10.66 18.52
CA ILE A 312 23.94 -10.15 17.48
C ILE A 312 22.60 -10.92 17.49
N PHE A 313 22.63 -12.19 17.87
CA PHE A 313 21.47 -13.08 17.96
C PHE A 313 21.66 -14.13 19.07
N ALA A 314 20.62 -14.91 19.33
CA ALA A 314 20.66 -16.09 20.19
C ALA A 314 20.11 -17.33 19.47
N SER A 315 20.48 -18.50 19.97
CA SER A 315 20.00 -19.82 19.52
C SER A 315 19.18 -20.51 20.61
N SER A 316 18.41 -21.52 20.23
CA SER A 316 17.65 -22.36 21.17
C SER A 316 17.38 -23.75 20.54
N PRO A 317 17.30 -24.83 21.35
CA PRO A 317 16.89 -26.15 20.86
C PRO A 317 15.47 -26.19 20.27
N GLN A 318 14.64 -25.18 20.54
CA GLN A 318 13.27 -25.06 20.04
C GLN A 318 13.20 -24.30 18.70
N LEU A 319 14.33 -23.79 18.19
CA LEU A 319 14.40 -22.96 16.99
C LEU A 319 15.28 -23.61 15.92
N VAL A 320 14.71 -23.85 14.74
CA VAL A 320 15.45 -24.04 13.50
C VAL A 320 15.55 -22.66 12.84
N GLY A 321 16.39 -21.81 13.43
CA GLY A 321 16.50 -20.39 13.13
C GLY A 321 17.26 -19.65 14.23
N ARG A 322 17.14 -18.32 14.26
CA ARG A 322 17.77 -17.45 15.25
C ARG A 322 16.74 -16.59 15.97
N ALA A 323 17.04 -16.23 17.22
CA ALA A 323 16.29 -15.25 17.98
C ALA A 323 17.02 -13.90 17.97
N TYR A 324 16.30 -12.82 17.68
CA TYR A 324 16.78 -11.46 17.63
C TYR A 324 15.98 -10.59 18.60
N ALA A 325 16.65 -9.72 19.36
CA ALA A 325 16.01 -8.81 20.30
C ALA A 325 16.60 -7.40 20.25
N ALA A 326 15.83 -6.40 20.66
CA ALA A 326 16.19 -4.98 20.51
C ALA A 326 17.46 -4.56 21.26
N ASN A 327 17.87 -5.28 22.31
CA ASN A 327 19.07 -5.00 23.11
C ASN A 327 20.31 -5.81 22.69
N TYR A 328 20.25 -6.51 21.55
CA TYR A 328 21.41 -7.19 20.96
C TYR A 328 22.32 -6.22 20.21
N ALA A 329 23.52 -6.69 19.87
CA ALA A 329 24.54 -5.91 19.18
C ALA A 329 24.09 -5.50 17.76
N VAL A 330 24.64 -4.39 17.27
CA VAL A 330 24.44 -3.89 15.90
C VAL A 330 24.82 -4.98 14.88
N PRO A 331 24.04 -5.19 13.79
CA PRO A 331 22.95 -4.35 13.28
C PRO A 331 21.54 -4.74 13.74
N THR A 332 21.39 -5.62 14.74
CA THR A 332 20.07 -6.16 15.14
C THR A 332 19.04 -5.10 15.54
N PRO A 333 19.36 -4.07 16.35
CA PRO A 333 18.36 -3.09 16.76
C PRO A 333 17.76 -2.29 15.60
N SER A 334 18.58 -1.86 14.64
CA SER A 334 18.10 -1.13 13.45
C SER A 334 17.29 -2.03 12.53
N ASN A 335 17.74 -3.26 12.31
CA ASN A 335 17.03 -4.24 11.48
C ASN A 335 15.65 -4.57 12.05
N LEU A 336 15.55 -4.73 13.38
CA LEU A 336 14.26 -4.97 14.06
C LEU A 336 13.35 -3.76 13.99
N THR A 337 13.90 -2.54 14.14
CA THR A 337 13.11 -1.31 13.99
C THR A 337 12.47 -1.24 12.60
N THR A 338 13.25 -1.53 11.54
CA THR A 338 12.75 -1.59 10.16
C THR A 338 11.72 -2.71 9.98
N ALA A 339 11.96 -3.91 10.53
CA ALA A 339 11.04 -5.04 10.44
C ALA A 339 9.70 -4.75 11.13
N VAL A 340 9.72 -4.12 12.31
CA VAL A 340 8.50 -3.73 13.04
C VAL A 340 7.74 -2.67 12.26
N GLY A 341 8.42 -1.66 11.71
CA GLY A 341 7.80 -0.67 10.83
C GLY A 341 7.13 -1.31 9.59
N ASN A 342 7.80 -2.28 8.96
CA ASN A 342 7.25 -3.02 7.83
C ASN A 342 6.04 -3.89 8.23
N MET A 343 6.04 -4.49 9.43
CA MET A 343 4.89 -5.20 9.97
C MET A 343 3.68 -4.28 10.20
N GLU A 344 3.90 -3.09 10.77
CA GLU A 344 2.84 -2.09 10.98
C GLU A 344 2.30 -1.55 9.65
N GLY A 345 3.17 -1.34 8.67
CA GLY A 345 2.82 -1.01 7.30
C GLY A 345 1.97 -2.09 6.63
N ALA A 346 2.39 -3.36 6.72
CA ALA A 346 1.66 -4.51 6.20
C ALA A 346 0.27 -4.66 6.84
N TYR A 347 0.16 -4.48 8.16
CA TYR A 347 -1.12 -4.47 8.86
C TYR A 347 -2.04 -3.37 8.30
N THR A 348 -1.51 -2.16 8.13
CA THR A 348 -2.28 -1.00 7.66
C THR A 348 -2.70 -1.16 6.20
N ASP A 349 -1.82 -1.68 5.35
CA ASP A 349 -2.13 -2.06 3.96
C ASP A 349 -3.29 -3.08 3.91
N ALA A 350 -3.16 -4.18 4.65
CA ALA A 350 -4.19 -5.22 4.70
C ALA A 350 -5.54 -4.68 5.24
N ALA A 351 -5.52 -3.85 6.29
CA ALA A 351 -6.73 -3.28 6.90
C ALA A 351 -7.42 -2.22 6.03
N SER A 352 -6.68 -1.54 5.16
CA SER A 352 -7.18 -0.43 4.34
C SER A 352 -7.72 -0.86 2.97
N ARG A 353 -7.64 -2.14 2.61
CA ARG A 353 -8.21 -2.64 1.34
C ARG A 353 -9.72 -2.34 1.29
N PRO A 354 -10.22 -1.57 0.30
CA PRO A 354 -11.52 -0.88 0.43
C PRO A 354 -12.74 -1.64 -0.10
N THR A 355 -12.55 -2.58 -1.03
CA THR A 355 -13.66 -3.20 -1.79
C THR A 355 -13.72 -4.71 -1.53
N PRO A 356 -14.37 -5.16 -0.44
CA PRO A 356 -14.46 -6.59 -0.13
C PRO A 356 -15.33 -7.33 -1.13
N ASP A 357 -14.86 -8.49 -1.59
CA ASP A 357 -15.64 -9.45 -2.39
C ASP A 357 -16.71 -10.13 -1.52
N PHE A 358 -16.41 -10.30 -0.22
CA PHE A 358 -17.28 -10.93 0.76
C PHE A 358 -17.40 -10.06 2.01
N LEU A 359 -18.62 -9.71 2.39
CA LEU A 359 -18.91 -8.89 3.56
C LEU A 359 -19.73 -9.71 4.57
N GLU A 360 -19.27 -9.74 5.83
CA GLU A 360 -19.92 -10.42 6.95
C GLU A 360 -20.26 -11.90 6.69
N LEU A 361 -19.41 -12.60 5.94
CA LEU A 361 -19.66 -14.00 5.56
C LEU A 361 -19.88 -14.87 6.82
N GLY A 362 -21.03 -15.53 6.89
CA GLY A 362 -21.38 -16.37 8.04
C GLY A 362 -21.51 -15.61 9.36
N THR A 363 -21.66 -14.28 9.32
CA THR A 363 -21.76 -13.43 10.53
C THR A 363 -20.60 -13.65 11.51
N GLY A 364 -19.42 -13.95 10.98
CA GLY A 364 -18.21 -14.26 11.74
C GLY A 364 -17.93 -15.76 11.88
N ASP A 365 -18.92 -16.64 11.78
CA ASP A 365 -18.70 -18.09 11.79
C ASP A 365 -18.42 -18.61 10.36
N ILE A 366 -17.17 -18.98 10.13
CA ILE A 366 -16.72 -19.51 8.85
C ILE A 366 -16.51 -21.03 8.85
N GLY A 367 -16.88 -21.73 9.93
CA GLY A 367 -16.75 -23.18 10.03
C GLY A 367 -17.45 -23.92 8.89
N GLY A 368 -16.79 -24.95 8.36
CA GLY A 368 -17.30 -25.81 7.29
C GLY A 368 -17.25 -25.18 5.89
N ARG A 369 -16.79 -23.94 5.75
CA ARG A 369 -16.79 -23.23 4.47
C ARG A 369 -15.56 -23.57 3.63
N THR A 370 -15.75 -23.43 2.31
CA THR A 370 -14.65 -23.34 1.34
C THR A 370 -14.55 -21.89 0.87
N LEU A 371 -13.38 -21.29 1.02
CA LEU A 371 -13.11 -19.87 0.77
C LEU A 371 -12.33 -19.72 -0.54
N ALA A 372 -12.96 -19.07 -1.51
CA ALA A 372 -12.36 -18.73 -2.80
C ALA A 372 -11.44 -17.49 -2.69
N PRO A 373 -10.53 -17.25 -3.65
CA PRO A 373 -9.67 -16.06 -3.63
C PRO A 373 -10.47 -14.77 -3.51
N GLY A 374 -10.01 -13.82 -2.70
CA GLY A 374 -10.73 -12.57 -2.50
C GLY A 374 -10.38 -11.82 -1.23
N LEU A 375 -10.96 -10.62 -1.13
CA LEU A 375 -10.98 -9.80 0.06
C LEU A 375 -12.26 -10.07 0.86
N TYR A 376 -12.09 -10.47 2.11
CA TYR A 376 -13.16 -10.74 3.05
C TYR A 376 -13.13 -9.73 4.19
N LYS A 377 -14.30 -9.27 4.63
CA LYS A 377 -14.41 -8.27 5.69
C LYS A 377 -15.50 -8.62 6.70
N TRP A 378 -15.13 -8.50 7.98
CA TRP A 378 -16.02 -8.55 9.12
C TRP A 378 -15.80 -7.35 10.05
N THR A 379 -16.90 -6.84 10.59
CA THR A 379 -16.92 -5.84 11.66
C THR A 379 -17.10 -6.48 13.05
N SER A 380 -17.05 -7.81 13.11
CA SER A 380 -17.16 -8.64 14.31
C SER A 380 -16.01 -9.63 14.41
N THR A 381 -15.93 -10.32 15.55
CA THR A 381 -15.09 -11.50 15.75
C THR A 381 -15.36 -12.57 14.69
N VAL A 382 -14.31 -13.26 14.25
CA VAL A 382 -14.36 -14.39 13.33
C VAL A 382 -14.00 -15.68 14.07
N THR A 383 -14.76 -16.74 13.85
CA THR A 383 -14.59 -18.04 14.50
C THR A 383 -14.55 -19.18 13.48
N LEU A 384 -13.72 -20.19 13.78
CA LEU A 384 -13.62 -21.46 13.05
C LEU A 384 -13.97 -22.60 14.03
N PRO A 385 -15.27 -22.81 14.34
CA PRO A 385 -15.69 -23.90 15.24
C PRO A 385 -15.60 -25.28 14.58
N THR A 386 -15.55 -25.32 13.24
CA THR A 386 -15.29 -26.52 12.44
C THR A 386 -14.22 -26.25 11.37
N ASN A 387 -13.70 -27.28 10.71
CA ASN A 387 -12.69 -27.17 9.65
C ASN A 387 -13.08 -26.17 8.54
N VAL A 388 -12.08 -25.50 7.98
CA VAL A 388 -12.23 -24.56 6.86
C VAL A 388 -11.30 -24.97 5.72
N THR A 389 -11.77 -24.82 4.48
CA THR A 389 -10.93 -25.01 3.29
C THR A 389 -10.68 -23.66 2.62
N ILE A 390 -9.43 -23.38 2.25
CA ILE A 390 -9.05 -22.27 1.38
C ILE A 390 -8.67 -22.88 0.03
N SER A 391 -9.38 -22.47 -1.03
CA SER A 391 -9.32 -23.14 -2.34
C SER A 391 -9.08 -22.14 -3.45
N GLY A 392 -7.96 -22.28 -4.14
CA GLY A 392 -7.60 -21.47 -5.31
C GLY A 392 -6.23 -21.87 -5.83
N GLY A 393 -5.77 -21.19 -6.89
CA GLY A 393 -4.48 -21.43 -7.52
C GLY A 393 -3.29 -20.98 -6.68
N ALA A 394 -2.09 -21.37 -7.11
CA ALA A 394 -0.85 -21.09 -6.40
C ALA A 394 -0.49 -19.61 -6.28
N ASN A 395 -1.05 -18.75 -7.12
CA ASN A 395 -0.79 -17.30 -7.12
C ASN A 395 -1.97 -16.47 -6.64
N ASP A 396 -3.08 -17.13 -6.32
CA ASP A 396 -4.28 -16.47 -5.84
C ASP A 396 -4.05 -15.96 -4.42
N VAL A 397 -4.79 -14.91 -4.05
CA VAL A 397 -4.59 -14.18 -2.80
C VAL A 397 -5.87 -14.14 -2.00
N TRP A 398 -5.73 -14.30 -0.69
CA TRP A 398 -6.79 -14.12 0.29
C TRP A 398 -6.38 -13.06 1.29
N ILE A 399 -7.25 -12.09 1.53
CA ILE A 399 -7.10 -11.14 2.63
C ILE A 399 -8.36 -11.20 3.47
N PHE A 400 -8.21 -11.56 4.74
CA PHE A 400 -9.27 -11.60 5.73
C PHE A 400 -9.11 -10.43 6.69
N GLN A 401 -10.10 -9.52 6.74
CA GLN A 401 -10.12 -8.37 7.65
C GLN A 401 -11.15 -8.59 8.75
N THR A 402 -10.75 -8.48 10.01
CA THR A 402 -11.70 -8.39 11.14
C THR A 402 -11.35 -7.25 12.08
N THR A 403 -12.37 -6.53 12.54
CA THR A 403 -12.25 -5.55 13.64
C THR A 403 -12.33 -6.20 15.03
N GLY A 404 -12.67 -7.48 15.11
CA GLY A 404 -12.74 -8.26 16.34
C GLY A 404 -11.58 -9.24 16.49
N ASP A 405 -11.84 -10.29 17.27
CA ASP A 405 -10.89 -11.38 17.50
C ASP A 405 -10.95 -12.43 16.37
N LEU A 406 -9.94 -13.29 16.29
CA LEU A 406 -9.92 -14.50 15.48
C LEU A 406 -9.74 -15.73 16.37
N THR A 407 -10.70 -16.66 16.34
CA THR A 407 -10.64 -17.87 17.17
C THR A 407 -10.74 -19.13 16.32
N VAL A 408 -9.70 -19.96 16.35
CA VAL A 408 -9.73 -21.31 15.79
C VAL A 408 -10.05 -22.30 16.89
N GLY A 409 -11.15 -23.06 16.75
CA GLY A 409 -11.55 -24.05 17.72
C GLY A 409 -10.51 -25.15 17.91
N ALA A 410 -10.53 -25.80 19.07
CA ALA A 410 -9.66 -26.94 19.35
C ALA A 410 -9.83 -28.05 18.28
N ALA A 411 -8.72 -28.68 17.90
CA ALA A 411 -8.62 -29.71 16.86
C ALA A 411 -9.12 -29.31 15.46
N GLN A 412 -9.49 -28.04 15.22
CA GLN A 412 -9.94 -27.58 13.91
C GLN A 412 -8.76 -27.27 12.99
N ARG A 413 -8.98 -27.46 11.69
CA ARG A 413 -7.94 -27.32 10.67
C ARG A 413 -8.36 -26.36 9.58
N ILE A 414 -7.46 -25.48 9.19
CA ILE A 414 -7.48 -24.81 7.89
C ILE A 414 -6.77 -25.72 6.89
N THR A 415 -7.41 -26.00 5.76
CA THR A 415 -6.86 -26.87 4.71
C THR A 415 -6.72 -26.11 3.40
N LEU A 416 -5.60 -26.31 2.71
CA LEU A 416 -5.35 -25.68 1.41
C LEU A 416 -5.66 -26.65 0.27
N SER A 417 -6.29 -26.16 -0.79
CA SER A 417 -6.62 -26.93 -1.99
C SER A 417 -6.47 -26.09 -3.25
N GLY A 418 -6.44 -26.75 -4.42
CA GLY A 418 -6.29 -26.09 -5.72
C GLY A 418 -4.89 -25.53 -6.03
N GLY A 419 -3.95 -25.68 -5.10
CA GLY A 419 -2.60 -25.11 -5.18
C GLY A 419 -2.40 -23.89 -4.28
N ALA A 420 -3.42 -23.44 -3.54
CA ALA A 420 -3.32 -22.33 -2.58
C ALA A 420 -2.10 -22.49 -1.66
N GLN A 421 -1.42 -21.39 -1.39
CA GLN A 421 -0.19 -21.36 -0.58
C GLN A 421 -0.35 -20.44 0.63
N ALA A 422 0.12 -20.88 1.80
CA ALA A 422 0.10 -20.09 3.03
C ALA A 422 0.68 -18.67 2.86
N LYS A 423 1.72 -18.51 2.04
CA LYS A 423 2.36 -17.21 1.80
C LYS A 423 1.47 -16.16 1.11
N ASN A 424 0.36 -16.58 0.50
CA ASN A 424 -0.60 -15.68 -0.18
C ASN A 424 -1.90 -15.48 0.62
N ILE A 425 -1.96 -15.99 1.85
CA ILE A 425 -3.13 -15.89 2.71
C ILE A 425 -2.79 -14.94 3.86
N PHE A 426 -3.51 -13.82 3.97
CA PHE A 426 -3.25 -12.78 4.95
C PHE A 426 -4.46 -12.61 5.87
N TRP A 427 -4.22 -12.67 7.18
CA TRP A 427 -5.21 -12.48 8.22
C TRP A 427 -4.89 -11.20 8.97
N GLN A 428 -5.65 -10.13 8.73
CA GLN A 428 -5.57 -8.90 9.49
C GLN A 428 -6.61 -8.95 10.62
N VAL A 429 -6.12 -8.92 11.87
CA VAL A 429 -6.95 -9.07 13.08
C VAL A 429 -6.73 -7.87 13.99
N ALA A 430 -7.78 -7.09 14.26
CA ALA A 430 -7.68 -5.91 15.13
C ALA A 430 -7.76 -6.24 16.62
N GLY A 431 -8.40 -7.36 16.97
CA GLY A 431 -8.37 -7.96 18.30
C GLY A 431 -7.23 -8.97 18.44
N ARG A 432 -7.46 -9.96 19.31
CA ARG A 432 -6.51 -11.06 19.57
C ARG A 432 -6.75 -12.24 18.64
N THR A 433 -5.75 -13.09 18.50
CA THR A 433 -5.89 -14.39 17.83
C THR A 433 -5.65 -15.54 18.78
N THR A 434 -6.57 -16.51 18.82
CA THR A 434 -6.43 -17.75 19.61
C THR A 434 -6.52 -18.97 18.71
N MET A 435 -5.51 -19.83 18.75
CA MET A 435 -5.52 -21.14 18.11
C MET A 435 -5.69 -22.20 19.20
N GLY A 436 -6.86 -22.83 19.25
CA GLY A 436 -7.21 -23.81 20.26
C GLY A 436 -6.32 -25.05 20.23
N ALA A 437 -6.31 -25.82 21.32
CA ALA A 437 -5.45 -26.99 21.47
C ALA A 437 -5.55 -27.96 20.28
N GLY A 438 -4.40 -28.38 19.74
CA GLY A 438 -4.30 -29.31 18.60
C GLY A 438 -4.84 -28.78 17.26
N SER A 439 -5.17 -27.49 17.15
CA SER A 439 -5.62 -26.89 15.88
C SER A 439 -4.48 -26.74 14.85
N HIS A 440 -4.86 -26.49 13.60
CA HIS A 440 -3.92 -26.23 12.51
C HIS A 440 -4.31 -24.98 11.72
N PHE A 441 -3.34 -24.08 11.55
CA PHE A 441 -3.51 -22.78 10.89
C PHE A 441 -2.63 -22.62 9.64
N GLU A 442 -3.14 -21.90 8.65
CA GLU A 442 -2.46 -21.61 7.37
C GLU A 442 -2.54 -20.10 7.08
N GLY A 443 -1.39 -19.45 6.90
CA GLY A 443 -1.32 -18.06 6.44
C GLY A 443 -0.42 -17.13 7.25
N VAL A 444 -0.28 -15.90 6.77
CA VAL A 444 0.39 -14.78 7.45
C VAL A 444 -0.61 -14.07 8.36
N LEU A 445 -0.33 -14.04 9.65
CA LEU A 445 -1.15 -13.40 10.66
C LEU A 445 -0.59 -12.02 11.02
N LEU A 446 -1.34 -10.97 10.69
CA LEU A 446 -1.09 -9.57 11.02
C LEU A 446 -2.02 -9.16 12.18
N CYS A 447 -1.57 -9.39 13.41
CA CYS A 447 -2.39 -9.22 14.62
C CYS A 447 -2.05 -7.92 15.35
N LYS A 448 -3.07 -7.12 15.66
CA LYS A 448 -2.90 -5.84 16.38
C LYS A 448 -2.59 -6.04 17.85
N THR A 449 -3.12 -7.10 18.47
CA THR A 449 -2.86 -7.45 19.87
C THR A 449 -2.18 -8.82 19.97
N ASP A 450 -2.51 -9.59 21.00
CA ASP A 450 -1.86 -10.84 21.36
C ASP A 450 -2.26 -12.01 20.45
N VAL A 451 -1.33 -12.95 20.30
CA VAL A 451 -1.55 -14.23 19.62
C VAL A 451 -1.22 -15.36 20.57
N THR A 452 -2.15 -16.30 20.75
CA THR A 452 -1.97 -17.49 21.59
C THR A 452 -2.14 -18.76 20.77
N LEU A 453 -1.12 -19.62 20.79
CA LEU A 453 -1.18 -20.99 20.30
C LEU A 453 -1.24 -21.91 21.52
N GLU A 454 -2.42 -22.50 21.75
CA GLU A 454 -2.62 -23.47 22.83
C GLU A 454 -1.91 -24.79 22.55
N THR A 455 -1.96 -25.68 23.55
CA THR A 455 -1.20 -26.93 23.59
C THR A 455 -1.30 -27.72 22.29
N GLY A 456 -0.16 -27.88 21.61
CA GLY A 456 -0.04 -28.69 20.39
C GLY A 456 -0.64 -28.07 19.13
N ALA A 457 -1.05 -26.80 19.16
CA ALA A 457 -1.47 -26.10 17.95
C ALA A 457 -0.30 -25.97 16.95
N THR A 458 -0.62 -25.99 15.67
CA THR A 458 0.36 -25.97 14.58
C THR A 458 0.04 -24.90 13.54
N MET A 459 1.05 -24.30 12.93
CA MET A 459 0.90 -23.25 11.93
C MET A 459 1.93 -23.38 10.81
N ASN A 460 1.46 -23.28 9.56
CA ASN A 460 2.29 -22.97 8.41
C ASN A 460 2.03 -21.50 8.04
N GLY A 461 3.00 -20.64 8.28
CA GLY A 461 2.76 -19.20 8.22
C GLY A 461 3.72 -18.34 9.00
N ARG A 462 3.32 -17.09 9.23
CA ARG A 462 4.07 -16.12 10.03
C ARG A 462 3.16 -15.49 11.07
N ILE A 463 3.67 -15.26 12.28
CA ILE A 463 2.97 -14.53 13.34
C ILE A 463 3.61 -13.15 13.47
N LEU A 464 2.90 -12.12 13.05
CA LEU A 464 3.34 -10.73 13.12
C LEU A 464 2.40 -9.98 14.09
N SER A 465 2.80 -9.90 15.36
CA SER A 465 1.99 -9.32 16.45
C SER A 465 2.52 -7.96 16.88
N GLN A 466 1.64 -6.98 17.01
CA GLN A 466 1.99 -5.67 17.58
C GLN A 466 2.03 -5.67 19.12
N THR A 467 1.77 -6.79 19.79
CA THR A 467 2.03 -6.98 21.23
C THR A 467 2.84 -8.26 21.46
N GLN A 468 2.21 -9.33 21.96
CA GLN A 468 2.87 -10.54 22.42
C GLN A 468 2.41 -11.80 21.69
N VAL A 469 3.27 -12.81 21.69
CA VAL A 469 2.97 -14.15 21.18
C VAL A 469 3.23 -15.18 22.28
N ALA A 470 2.25 -16.04 22.58
CA ALA A 470 2.35 -17.09 23.57
C ALA A 470 2.18 -18.47 22.91
N LEU A 471 3.16 -19.36 23.11
CA LEU A 471 3.18 -20.71 22.56
C LEU A 471 3.06 -21.76 23.68
N GLN A 472 2.30 -22.82 23.45
CA GLN A 472 2.24 -23.98 24.34
C GLN A 472 2.51 -25.25 23.54
N LYS A 473 3.73 -25.79 23.64
CA LYS A 473 4.14 -26.99 22.87
C LYS A 473 3.74 -26.91 21.39
N ALA A 474 3.82 -25.71 20.81
CA ALA A 474 3.24 -25.39 19.52
C ALA A 474 4.28 -25.56 18.42
N THR A 475 3.82 -25.77 17.18
CA THR A 475 4.70 -25.79 16.00
C THR A 475 4.41 -24.61 15.09
N VAL A 476 5.41 -23.84 14.72
CA VAL A 476 5.30 -22.73 13.75
C VAL A 476 6.35 -22.93 12.67
N THR A 477 5.92 -23.03 11.41
CA THR A 477 6.81 -23.24 10.26
C THR A 477 6.61 -22.10 9.28
N GLU A 478 7.67 -21.33 9.00
CA GLU A 478 7.58 -20.28 7.99
C GLU A 478 7.32 -20.85 6.58
N PRO A 479 6.55 -20.16 5.71
CA PRO A 479 6.36 -20.60 4.34
C PRO A 479 7.67 -20.55 3.53
N PRO A 480 7.83 -21.39 2.50
CA PRO A 480 8.93 -21.28 1.54
C PRO A 480 8.92 -19.89 0.89
N ARG A 481 10.09 -19.23 0.86
CA ARG A 481 10.26 -17.91 0.25
C ARG A 481 9.85 -17.93 -1.24
#